data_AF-A0A1R3UIT6-F1
#
_entry.id   AF-A0A1R3UIT6-F1
#
_cell.length_a   1.000
_cell.length_b   1.000
_cell.length_c   1.000
_cell.angle_alpha   90.00
_cell.angle_beta   90.00
_cell.angle_gamma   90.00
#
_symmetry.space_group_name_H-M   'P 1'
#
loop_
_entity.id
_entity.type
_entity.pdbx_description
1 polymer ?
#
loop_
_entity_poly.entity_id
_entity_poly.type
_entity_poly.pdbx_seq_one_letter_code
_entity_poly.pdbx_strand_id
1 'polypeptide(L)' 'MKATRIIDVDELMARRVGKLLGVSGTADVVDAVVAIVAMDASAAVITSDPVDIGKLVESVRGDVPLITV' A
#
# COMPACT_ATOMS: atom_id res chain seq x y z
N MET A 1 -4.22 1.83 -27.07
CA MET A 1 -4.76 0.80 -26.17
C MET A 1 -4.22 1.11 -24.78
N LYS A 2 -5.05 1.21 -23.74
CA LYS A 2 -4.54 1.34 -22.36
C LYS A 2 -4.24 -0.07 -21.85
N ALA A 3 -3.07 -0.28 -21.25
CA ALA A 3 -2.66 -1.55 -20.67
C ALA A 3 -2.43 -1.36 -19.17
N THR A 4 -2.78 -2.39 -18.38
CA THR A 4 -2.63 -2.39 -16.93
C THR A 4 -1.77 -3.57 -16.54
N ARG A 5 -0.74 -3.32 -15.72
CA ARG A 5 0.08 -4.37 -15.11
C ARG A 5 -0.66 -4.90 -13.87
N ILE A 6 -0.88 -6.21 -13.82
CA ILE A 6 -1.43 -6.90 -12.65
C ILE A 6 -0.26 -7.33 -11.75
N ILE A 7 -0.42 -7.17 -10.44
CA ILE A 7 0.54 -7.59 -9.44
C ILE A 7 -0.13 -8.67 -8.59
N ASP A 8 0.49 -9.85 -8.55
CA ASP A 8 0.00 -10.96 -7.74
C ASP A 8 0.46 -10.81 -6.29
N VAL A 9 -0.36 -11.29 -5.36
CA VAL A 9 -0.01 -11.37 -3.93
C VAL A 9 0.49 -12.78 -3.65
N ASP A 10 1.81 -12.94 -3.65
CA ASP A 10 2.46 -14.20 -3.26
C ASP A 10 2.65 -14.31 -1.74
N GLU A 11 3.22 -15.43 -1.29
CA GLU A 11 3.45 -15.72 0.12
C GLU A 11 4.40 -14.70 0.80
N LEU A 12 5.38 -14.18 0.05
CA LEU A 12 6.32 -13.18 0.56
C LEU A 12 5.61 -11.83 0.75
N MET A 13 4.81 -11.40 -0.23
CA MET A 13 3.98 -10.21 -0.12
C MET A 13 2.98 -10.34 1.03
N ALA A 14 2.30 -11.47 1.16
CA ALA A 14 1.35 -11.72 2.24
C ALA A 14 1.98 -11.58 3.65
N ARG A 15 3.21 -12.09 3.84
CA ARG A 15 3.95 -11.88 5.10
C ARG A 15 4.28 -10.43 5.37
N ARG A 16 4.69 -9.68 4.33
CA ARG A 16 5.01 -8.25 4.46
C ARG A 16 3.76 -7.45 4.81
N VAL A 17 2.61 -7.77 4.20
CA VAL A 17 1.30 -7.19 4.53
C VAL A 17 0.96 -7.44 6.00
N GLY A 18 1.03 -8.69 6.46
CA GLY A 18 0.76 -9.01 7.87
C GLY A 18 1.67 -8.26 8.85
N LYS A 19 2.96 -8.11 8.51
CA LYS A 19 3.90 -7.31 9.31
C LYS A 19 3.53 -5.83 9.32
N LEU A 20 3.19 -5.26 8.16
CA LEU A 20 2.77 -3.87 8.05
C LEU A 20 1.54 -3.60 8.91
N LEU A 21 0.51 -4.44 8.81
CA LEU A 21 -0.70 -4.37 9.64
C LEU A 21 -0.39 -4.45 11.14
N GLY A 22 0.50 -5.36 11.54
CA GLY A 22 0.93 -5.48 12.93
C GLY A 22 1.67 -4.23 13.46
N VAL A 23 2.47 -3.58 12.62
CA VAL A 23 3.21 -2.36 12.98
C VAL A 23 2.30 -1.13 13.00
N SER A 24 1.38 -1.01 12.04
CA SER A 24 0.42 0.09 11.96
C SER A 24 -0.71 -0.02 12.97
N GLY A 25 -0.96 -1.21 13.52
CA GLY A 25 -2.11 -1.48 14.37
C GLY A 25 -3.45 -1.42 13.62
N THR A 26 -3.42 -1.61 12.30
CA THR A 26 -4.62 -1.61 11.43
C THR A 26 -4.90 -3.02 10.90
N ALA A 27 -6.05 -3.22 10.25
CA ALA A 27 -6.49 -4.54 9.77
C ALA A 27 -6.94 -4.56 8.30
N ASP A 28 -6.85 -3.43 7.58
CA ASP A 28 -7.24 -3.38 6.17
C ASP A 28 -6.14 -3.97 5.27
N VAL A 29 -6.35 -5.23 4.89
CA VAL A 29 -5.41 -5.99 4.04
C VAL A 29 -5.27 -5.38 2.65
N VAL A 30 -6.34 -4.81 2.09
CA VAL A 30 -6.32 -4.29 0.71
C VAL A 30 -5.48 -3.03 0.67
N ASP A 31 -5.69 -2.11 1.60
CA ASP A 31 -4.89 -0.89 1.69
C ASP A 31 -3.42 -1.18 1.99
N ALA A 32 -3.14 -2.18 2.83
CA ALA A 32 -1.78 -2.60 3.12
C ALA A 32 -1.06 -3.20 1.89
N VAL A 33 -1.78 -3.96 1.04
CA VAL A 33 -1.24 -4.43 -0.25
C VAL A 33 -0.94 -3.24 -1.16
N VAL A 34 -1.87 -2.29 -1.29
CA VAL A 34 -1.68 -1.08 -2.11
C VAL A 34 -0.46 -0.28 -1.63
N ALA A 35 -0.32 -0.06 -0.32
CA ALA A 35 0.83 0.64 0.25
C ALA A 35 2.15 -0.05 -0.08
N ILE A 36 2.24 -1.38 0.07
CA ILE A 36 3.45 -2.14 -0.26
C ILE A 36 3.77 -2.07 -1.75
N VAL A 37 2.79 -2.26 -2.62
CA VAL A 37 2.98 -2.19 -4.07
C VAL A 37 3.45 -0.80 -4.49
N ALA A 38 2.88 0.27 -3.91
CA ALA A 38 3.26 1.64 -4.21
C ALA A 38 4.69 1.95 -3.76
N MET A 39 5.09 1.52 -2.56
CA MET A 39 6.46 1.66 -2.07
C MET A 39 7.46 0.90 -2.96
N ASP A 40 7.18 -0.37 -3.29
CA ASP A 40 8.06 -1.21 -4.09
C ASP A 40 8.21 -0.69 -5.53
N ALA A 41 7.12 -0.18 -6.11
CA ALA A 41 7.12 0.36 -7.46
C ALA A 41 7.56 1.83 -7.53
N SER A 42 7.82 2.49 -6.39
CA SER A 42 8.03 3.95 -6.31
C SER A 42 6.94 4.73 -7.05
N ALA A 43 5.69 4.33 -6.84
CA ALA A 43 4.51 4.85 -7.55
C ALA A 43 3.62 5.68 -6.63
N ALA A 44 2.89 6.64 -7.21
CA ALA A 44 1.83 7.36 -6.52
C ALA A 44 0.57 6.51 -6.37
N VAL A 45 -0.21 6.75 -5.32
CA VAL A 45 -1.55 6.18 -5.14
C VAL A 45 -2.59 7.25 -5.39
N ILE A 46 -3.56 6.95 -6.26
CA ILE A 46 -4.76 7.76 -6.46
C ILE A 46 -5.86 7.16 -5.59
N THR A 47 -6.41 7.95 -4.66
CA THR A 47 -7.42 7.47 -3.70
C THR A 47 -8.36 8.61 -3.31
N SER A 48 -9.64 8.30 -3.06
CA SER A 48 -10.58 9.29 -2.50
C SER A 48 -10.34 9.54 -1.01
N ASP A 49 -9.70 8.59 -0.31
CA ASP A 49 -9.33 8.73 1.09
C ASP A 49 -7.82 8.49 1.26
N PRO A 50 -7.00 9.54 1.39
CA PRO A 50 -5.56 9.41 1.60
C PRO A 50 -5.21 9.03 3.05
N VAL A 51 -6.13 9.16 4.00
CA VAL A 51 -5.82 8.99 5.42
C VAL A 51 -5.50 7.54 5.75
N ASP A 52 -6.23 6.59 5.17
CA ASP A 52 -6.08 5.17 5.52
C ASP A 52 -4.76 4.58 5.01
N ILE A 53 -4.41 4.82 3.74
CA ILE A 53 -3.12 4.42 3.18
C ILE A 53 -1.97 5.24 3.81
N GLY A 54 -2.20 6.52 4.13
CA GLY A 54 -1.22 7.37 4.80
C GLY A 54 -0.74 6.80 6.14
N LYS A 55 -1.66 6.34 7.00
CA LYS A 55 -1.34 5.73 8.29
C LYS A 55 -0.42 4.50 8.13
N LEU A 56 -0.68 3.67 7.12
CA LEU A 56 0.13 2.49 6.83
C LEU A 56 1.56 2.89 6.43
N VAL A 57 1.69 3.80 5.46
CA VAL A 57 3.00 4.26 4.95
C VAL A 57 3.80 4.95 6.05
N GLU A 58 3.16 5.82 6.84
CA GLU A 58 3.81 6.54 7.95
C GLU A 58 4.34 5.57 9.02
N SER A 59 3.62 4.48 9.33
CA SER A 59 4.01 3.51 10.36
C SER A 59 5.38 2.86 10.12
N VAL A 60 5.83 2.83 8.86
CA VAL A 60 7.13 2.30 8.45
C VAL A 60 8.07 3.39 7.93
N ARG A 61 7.71 4.67 8.10
CA ARG A 61 8.43 5.84 7.57
C ARG A 61 8.69 5.72 6.06
N GLY A 62 7.71 5.15 5.35
CA GLY A 62 7.74 5.07 3.90
C GLY A 62 7.46 6.41 3.25
N ASP A 63 7.71 6.48 1.94
CA ASP A 63 7.41 7.63 1.11
C ASP A 63 6.58 7.18 -0.09
N VAL A 64 5.32 7.58 -0.12
CA VAL A 64 4.37 7.27 -1.20
C VAL A 64 3.57 8.54 -1.48
N PRO A 65 3.66 9.11 -2.69
CA PRO A 65 2.80 10.23 -3.06
C PRO A 65 1.32 9.81 -3.06
N LEU A 66 0.50 10.46 -2.25
CA LEU A 66 -0.95 10.26 -2.22
C LEU A 66 -1.64 11.39 -2.97
N ILE A 67 -2.43 11.05 -3.98
CA ILE A 67 -3.17 11.99 -4.82
C ILE A 67 -4.66 11.78 -4.56
N THR A 68 -5.32 12.78 -3.99
CA THR A 68 -6.76 12.74 -3.72
C THR A 68 -7.58 13.00 -4.99
N VAL A 69 -8.67 12.24 -5.17
CA VAL A 69 -9.65 12.41 -6.27
C VAL A 69 -11.07 12.43 -5.77
#